data_AF-A0A1Q5SJA1-F1
#
_entry.id   AF-A0A1Q5SJA1-F1
#
_cell.length_a   1.000
_cell.length_b   1.000
_cell.length_c   1.000
_cell.angle_alpha   90.00
_cell.angle_beta   90.00
_cell.angle_gamma   90.00
#
_symmetry.space_group_name_H-M   'P 1'
#
loop_
_entity.id
_entity.type
_entity.pdbx_description
1 polymer ?
#
loop_
_entity_poly.entity_id
_entity_poly.type
_entity_poly.pdbx_seq_one_letter_code
_entity_poly.pdbx_strand_id
1 'polypeptide(L)'
;MTETITDIARPSPLGRDPEGPQSSARRRSRCTSIAAAPTCKLEAEGVIRRQGDGFPLDQSRVAYLRHLRRERRQSPRSEADVDHVRVKTEMFQLRLMEKRRELVRRDDVDALIDELAGITLTHLSGMAARCSRDIQMRRNIDAVVDQVRREMAAAALAKANEWNEPPPNEQD
;
A
#
# COMPACT_ATOMS: atom_id res chain seq x y z
N MET A 1 15.42 1.85 51.79
CA MET A 1 16.06 3.03 51.18
C MET A 1 15.00 3.74 50.38
N THR A 2 14.68 4.96 50.78
CA THR A 2 13.55 5.78 50.35
C THR A 2 14.00 6.68 49.20
N GLU A 3 13.42 6.53 48.01
CA GLU A 3 13.62 7.48 46.91
C GLU A 3 12.44 8.44 46.85
N THR A 4 12.74 9.69 47.21
CA THR A 4 11.89 10.87 47.17
C THR A 4 11.58 11.27 45.73
N ILE A 5 10.28 11.31 45.42
CA ILE A 5 9.72 11.90 44.19
C ILE A 5 9.85 13.42 44.30
N THR A 6 10.61 14.03 43.39
CA THR A 6 10.68 15.49 43.24
C THR A 6 9.62 15.96 42.26
N ASP A 7 8.58 16.55 42.82
CA ASP A 7 7.50 17.26 42.12
C ASP A 7 8.07 18.51 41.41
N ILE A 8 8.05 18.52 40.07
CA ILE A 8 8.43 19.70 39.29
C ILE A 8 7.20 20.60 39.17
N ALA A 9 7.27 21.73 39.86
CA ALA A 9 6.25 22.75 39.93
C ALA A 9 5.74 23.22 38.55
N ARG A 10 4.41 23.27 38.39
CA ARG A 10 3.75 23.99 37.29
C ARG A 10 4.02 25.48 37.45
N PRO A 11 4.44 26.21 36.40
CA PRO A 11 4.50 27.66 36.46
C PRO A 11 3.07 28.24 36.47
N SER A 12 2.77 29.00 37.52
CA SER A 12 1.57 29.84 37.67
C SER A 12 1.48 30.89 36.56
N PRO A 13 0.26 31.36 36.20
CA PRO A 13 0.05 32.21 35.04
C PRO A 13 0.51 33.64 35.35
N LEU A 14 1.63 34.04 34.76
CA LEU A 14 2.03 35.45 34.74
C LEU A 14 1.00 36.23 33.91
N GLY A 15 0.46 37.28 34.54
CA GLY A 15 -0.48 38.22 33.95
C GLY A 15 0.02 38.73 32.61
N ARG A 16 -0.89 38.73 31.63
CA ARG A 16 -0.61 39.12 30.25
C ARG A 16 -1.02 40.57 30.08
N ASP A 17 -0.07 41.49 30.17
CA ASP A 17 -0.26 42.85 29.68
C ASP A 17 -0.53 42.78 28.17
N PRO A 18 -1.54 43.49 27.64
CA PRO A 18 -1.97 43.34 26.27
C PRO A 18 -1.19 44.26 25.31
N GLU A 19 0.12 44.41 25.46
CA GLU A 19 0.93 45.17 24.49
C GLU A 19 2.24 44.46 24.18
N GLY A 20 2.14 43.39 23.39
CA GLY A 20 3.30 42.82 22.70
C GLY A 20 3.91 43.84 21.73
N PRO A 21 5.19 43.70 21.34
CA PRO A 21 5.85 44.63 20.42
C PRO A 21 5.10 44.68 19.09
N GLN A 22 4.33 45.75 18.89
CA GLN A 22 3.68 46.08 17.63
C GLN A 22 4.72 46.81 16.78
N SER A 23 4.94 46.37 15.54
CA SER A 23 5.75 47.15 14.62
C SER A 23 4.96 48.40 14.22
N SER A 24 5.17 49.53 14.92
CA SER A 24 4.61 50.82 14.52
C SER A 24 5.42 51.39 13.36
N ALA A 25 5.24 50.83 12.16
CA ALA A 25 5.82 51.36 10.95
C ALA A 25 4.90 52.47 10.41
N ARG A 26 5.26 53.72 10.70
CA ARG A 26 4.67 54.93 10.12
C ARG A 26 4.71 54.83 8.58
N ARG A 27 3.63 54.32 7.98
CA ARG A 27 3.30 54.45 6.56
C ARG A 27 1.86 53.97 6.40
N ARG A 28 0.96 54.89 6.03
CA ARG A 28 -0.41 54.59 5.58
C ARG A 28 -0.35 53.43 4.60
N SER A 29 -0.71 52.22 5.04
CA SER A 29 -0.70 51.03 4.19
C SER A 29 -1.93 51.04 3.30
N ARG A 30 -1.94 51.95 2.31
CA ARG A 30 -2.40 51.51 1.00
C ARG A 30 -1.31 50.55 0.52
N CYS A 31 -1.69 49.42 -0.07
CA CYS A 31 -0.73 48.46 -0.64
C CYS A 31 0.02 49.12 -1.82
N THR A 32 0.97 50.03 -1.52
CA THR A 32 1.66 50.87 -2.51
C THR A 32 3.18 50.75 -2.39
N SER A 33 3.69 49.74 -1.68
CA SER A 33 5.12 49.40 -1.70
C SER A 33 5.33 47.93 -2.06
N ILE A 34 6.43 47.65 -2.76
CA ILE A 34 6.79 46.31 -3.25
C ILE A 34 6.94 45.30 -2.09
N ALA A 35 7.32 45.78 -0.90
CA ALA A 35 7.37 44.98 0.33
C ALA A 35 5.99 44.73 0.99
N ALA A 36 4.93 45.45 0.58
CA ALA A 36 3.57 45.28 1.08
C ALA A 36 2.75 44.26 0.27
N ALA A 37 3.20 43.85 -0.91
CA ALA A 37 2.44 42.91 -1.75
C ALA A 37 2.22 41.53 -1.09
N PRO A 38 3.19 40.91 -0.40
CA PRO A 38 2.98 39.62 0.27
C PRO A 38 2.12 39.73 1.53
N THR A 39 2.28 40.81 2.30
CA THR A 39 1.50 41.02 3.53
C THR A 39 0.04 41.35 3.23
N CYS A 40 -0.23 42.14 2.19
CA CYS A 40 -1.60 42.40 1.73
C CYS A 40 -2.29 41.12 1.24
N LYS A 41 -1.57 40.22 0.56
CA LYS A 41 -2.10 38.91 0.15
C LYS A 41 -2.48 38.05 1.36
N LEU A 42 -1.59 37.95 2.35
CA LEU A 42 -1.83 37.18 3.58
C LEU A 42 -2.94 37.77 4.46
N GLU A 43 -3.14 39.10 4.42
CA GLU A 43 -4.25 39.76 5.09
C GLU A 43 -5.59 39.49 4.38
N ALA A 44 -5.61 39.56 3.04
CA ALA A 44 -6.79 39.22 2.22
C ALA A 44 -7.20 37.74 2.36
N GLU A 45 -6.22 36.84 2.50
CA GLU A 45 -6.42 35.41 2.80
C GLU A 45 -6.78 35.15 4.28
N GLY A 46 -6.79 36.19 5.12
CA GLY A 46 -7.16 36.10 6.53
C GLY A 46 -6.14 35.39 7.43
N VAL A 47 -4.91 35.18 6.94
CA VAL A 47 -3.81 34.51 7.65
C VAL A 47 -3.27 35.38 8.76
N ILE A 48 -3.10 36.68 8.49
CA ILE A 48 -2.66 37.67 9.47
C ILE A 48 -3.77 38.71 9.68
N ARG A 49 -3.96 39.17 10.92
CA ARG A 49 -4.99 40.16 11.26
C ARG A 49 -4.34 41.46 11.67
N ARG A 50 -4.81 42.57 11.09
CA ARG A 50 -4.39 43.92 11.45
C ARG A 50 -5.05 44.34 12.76
N GLN A 51 -4.26 44.89 13.68
CA GLN A 51 -4.74 45.47 14.93
C GLN A 51 -4.27 46.93 15.00
N GLY A 52 -5.21 47.87 14.85
CA GLY A 52 -4.88 49.29 14.79
C GLY A 52 -4.01 49.63 13.58
N ASP A 53 -2.85 50.25 13.82
CA ASP A 53 -1.93 50.67 12.75
C ASP A 53 -0.91 49.59 12.34
N GLY A 54 -0.86 48.45 13.02
CA GLY A 54 0.17 47.42 12.82
C GLY A 54 -0.34 45.98 12.86
N PHE A 55 0.61 45.05 12.85
CA PHE A 55 0.36 43.63 13.01
C PHE A 55 1.02 43.13 14.31
N PRO A 56 0.30 42.35 15.14
CA PRO A 56 0.90 41.72 16.31
C PRO A 56 1.89 40.64 15.85
N LEU A 57 3.18 40.86 16.07
CA LEU A 57 4.26 40.06 15.48
C LEU A 57 4.21 38.58 15.88
N ASP A 58 4.06 38.29 17.18
CA ASP A 58 4.06 36.91 17.67
C ASP A 58 2.88 36.09 17.13
N GLN A 59 1.69 36.70 17.09
CA GLN A 59 0.49 36.06 16.58
C GLN A 59 0.57 35.86 15.06
N SER A 60 1.03 36.89 14.33
CA SER A 60 1.20 36.85 12.87
C SER A 60 2.26 35.82 12.46
N ARG A 61 3.35 35.68 13.23
CA ARG A 61 4.40 34.69 12.98
C ARG A 61 3.89 33.26 13.13
N VAL A 62 3.16 32.95 14.20
CA VAL A 62 2.59 31.61 14.41
C VAL A 62 1.53 31.32 13.35
N ALA A 63 0.71 32.29 12.98
CA ALA A 63 -0.30 32.13 11.94
C ALA A 63 0.34 31.89 10.56
N TYR A 64 1.42 32.61 10.23
CA TYR A 64 2.18 32.42 9.01
C TYR A 64 2.87 31.05 8.94
N LEU A 65 3.51 30.59 10.01
CA LEU A 65 4.09 29.24 10.05
C LEU A 65 3.03 28.15 9.92
N ARG A 66 1.85 28.36 10.51
CA ARG A 66 0.71 27.44 10.37
C ARG A 66 0.18 27.44 8.92
N HIS A 67 0.14 28.59 8.27
CA HIS A 67 -0.22 28.74 6.86
C HIS A 67 0.74 27.97 5.95
N LEU A 68 2.05 28.21 6.07
CA LEU A 68 3.06 27.50 5.28
C LEU A 68 3.00 25.97 5.45
N ARG A 69 2.72 25.50 6.68
CA ARG A 69 2.53 24.07 6.94
C ARG A 69 1.28 23.50 6.27
N ARG A 70 0.21 24.28 6.13
CA ARG A 70 -1.02 23.87 5.42
C ARG A 70 -0.80 23.86 3.92
N GLU A 71 -0.19 24.90 3.35
CA GLU A 71 0.14 24.95 1.92
C GLU A 71 1.05 23.80 1.51
N ARG A 72 2.06 23.46 2.34
CA ARG A 72 2.94 22.32 2.06
C ARG A 72 2.22 20.97 2.10
N ARG A 73 1.18 20.83 2.93
CA ARG A 73 0.33 19.63 2.98
C ARG A 73 -0.68 19.56 1.83
N GLN A 74 -1.18 20.71 1.40
CA GLN A 74 -2.17 20.82 0.31
C GLN A 74 -1.51 20.90 -1.08
N SER A 75 -0.18 20.86 -1.15
CA SER A 75 0.51 20.81 -2.43
C SER A 75 0.14 19.50 -3.13
N PRO A 76 -0.32 19.54 -4.40
CA PRO A 76 -0.64 18.33 -5.17
C PRO A 76 0.57 17.39 -5.29
N ARG A 77 1.79 17.88 -5.10
CA ARG A 77 2.99 17.05 -4.99
C ARG A 77 2.97 16.14 -3.76
N SER A 78 2.50 16.64 -2.61
CA SER A 78 2.43 15.84 -1.38
C SER A 78 1.39 14.73 -1.46
N GLU A 79 0.29 14.94 -2.19
CA GLU A 79 -0.74 13.92 -2.40
C GLU A 79 -0.25 12.85 -3.38
N ALA A 80 0.33 13.26 -4.51
CA ALA A 80 0.94 12.34 -5.48
C ALA A 80 2.08 11.51 -4.87
N ASP A 81 2.90 12.10 -4.00
CA ASP A 81 3.97 11.38 -3.29
C ASP A 81 3.41 10.32 -2.32
N VAL A 82 2.30 10.63 -1.63
CA VAL A 82 1.63 9.67 -0.73
C VAL A 82 1.02 8.51 -1.53
N ASP A 83 0.36 8.80 -2.65
CA ASP A 83 -0.19 7.77 -3.52
C ASP A 83 0.91 6.89 -4.12
N HIS A 84 2.03 7.49 -4.55
CA HIS A 84 3.19 6.75 -5.07
C HIS A 84 3.82 5.84 -4.02
N VAL A 85 3.93 6.31 -2.77
CA VAL A 85 4.41 5.48 -1.67
C VAL A 85 3.45 4.33 -1.41
N ARG A 86 2.13 4.57 -1.39
CA ARG A 86 1.12 3.51 -1.20
C ARG A 86 1.24 2.42 -2.26
N VAL A 87 1.24 2.80 -3.54
CA VAL A 87 1.35 1.84 -4.66
C VAL A 87 2.66 1.06 -4.59
N LYS A 88 3.78 1.71 -4.24
CA LYS A 88 5.05 1.01 -4.03
C LYS A 88 5.00 0.04 -2.87
N THR A 89 4.38 0.43 -1.75
CA THR A 89 4.24 -0.45 -0.57
C THR A 89 3.43 -1.70 -0.93
N GLU A 90 2.31 -1.56 -1.63
CA GLU A 90 1.50 -2.69 -2.11
C GLU A 90 2.30 -3.59 -3.05
N MET A 91 3.04 -3.01 -4.00
CA MET A 91 3.90 -3.76 -4.91
C MET A 91 5.01 -4.53 -4.19
N PHE A 92 5.62 -3.92 -3.16
CA PHE A 92 6.63 -4.60 -2.35
C PHE A 92 6.02 -5.70 -1.48
N GLN A 93 4.81 -5.54 -0.97
CA GLN A 93 4.10 -6.58 -0.23
C GLN A 93 3.83 -7.80 -1.12
N LEU A 94 3.31 -7.62 -2.32
CA LEU A 94 3.08 -8.70 -3.28
C LEU A 94 4.39 -9.44 -3.62
N ARG A 95 5.48 -8.71 -3.87
CA ARG A 95 6.80 -9.31 -4.12
C ARG A 95 7.38 -10.02 -2.91
N LEU A 96 7.13 -9.52 -1.71
CA LEU A 96 7.58 -10.15 -0.47
C LEU A 96 6.83 -11.47 -0.26
N MET A 97 5.52 -11.50 -0.51
CA MET A 97 4.68 -12.70 -0.42
C MET A 97 5.05 -13.73 -1.49
N GLU A 98 5.35 -13.30 -2.72
CA GLU A 98 5.90 -14.15 -3.79
C GLU A 98 7.24 -14.79 -3.36
N LYS A 99 8.18 -13.98 -2.82
CA LYS A 99 9.46 -14.50 -2.32
C LYS A 99 9.34 -15.42 -1.11
N ARG A 100 8.33 -15.21 -0.27
CA ARG A 100 7.99 -16.11 0.84
C ARG A 100 7.31 -17.41 0.39
N ARG A 101 7.06 -17.57 -0.92
CA ARG A 101 6.32 -18.68 -1.52
C ARG A 101 4.88 -18.80 -1.01
N GLU A 102 4.31 -17.70 -0.54
CA GLU A 102 2.90 -17.62 -0.13
C GLU A 102 1.98 -17.39 -1.34
N LEU A 103 2.51 -16.75 -2.40
CA LEU A 103 1.84 -16.55 -3.67
C LEU A 103 2.70 -17.13 -4.80
N VAL A 104 2.06 -17.86 -5.70
CA VAL A 104 2.67 -18.39 -6.93
C VAL A 104 1.82 -17.94 -8.10
N ARG A 105 2.46 -17.69 -9.25
CA ARG A 105 1.76 -17.44 -10.51
C ARG A 105 1.03 -18.71 -10.93
N ARG A 106 -0.22 -18.57 -11.38
CA ARG A 106 -1.02 -19.72 -11.83
C ARG A 106 -0.37 -20.43 -13.02
N ASP A 107 0.03 -19.67 -14.03
CA ASP A 107 0.70 -20.20 -15.24
C ASP A 107 1.90 -21.12 -14.92
N ASP A 108 2.72 -20.75 -13.93
CA ASP A 108 3.89 -21.54 -13.54
C ASP A 108 3.48 -22.86 -12.85
N VAL A 109 2.39 -22.83 -12.07
CA VAL A 109 1.84 -24.01 -11.39
C VAL A 109 1.15 -24.92 -12.41
N ASP A 110 0.37 -24.36 -13.33
CA ASP A 110 -0.32 -25.11 -14.36
C ASP A 110 0.68 -25.81 -15.30
N ALA A 111 1.74 -25.10 -15.71
CA ALA A 111 2.83 -25.70 -16.49
C ALA A 111 3.54 -26.84 -15.74
N LEU A 112 3.80 -26.67 -14.43
CA LEU A 112 4.40 -27.72 -13.60
C LEU A 112 3.46 -28.94 -13.46
N ILE A 113 2.16 -28.70 -13.28
CA ILE A 113 1.15 -29.76 -13.19
C ILE A 113 1.07 -30.54 -14.49
N ASP A 114 1.03 -29.84 -15.63
CA ASP A 114 1.04 -30.45 -16.96
C ASP A 114 2.30 -31.29 -17.20
N GLU A 115 3.47 -30.80 -16.78
CA GLU A 115 4.73 -31.56 -16.88
C GLU A 115 4.66 -32.84 -16.04
N LEU A 116 4.22 -32.76 -14.78
CA LEU A 116 4.08 -33.91 -13.88
C LEU A 116 3.05 -34.92 -14.41
N ALA A 117 1.92 -34.44 -14.93
CA ALA A 117 0.91 -35.26 -15.59
C ALA A 117 1.49 -35.95 -16.84
N GLY A 118 2.28 -35.24 -17.65
CA GLY A 118 2.96 -35.79 -18.82
C GLY A 118 3.96 -36.90 -18.47
N ILE A 119 4.78 -36.70 -17.43
CA ILE A 119 5.75 -37.70 -16.95
C ILE A 119 5.02 -38.96 -16.47
N THR A 120 3.99 -38.80 -15.63
CA THR A 120 3.22 -39.93 -15.11
C THR A 120 2.52 -40.71 -16.22
N LEU A 121 1.87 -40.02 -17.17
CA LEU A 121 1.24 -40.64 -18.33
C LEU A 121 2.25 -41.43 -19.16
N THR A 122 3.43 -40.87 -19.43
CA THR A 122 4.49 -41.51 -20.20
C THR A 122 4.95 -42.81 -19.56
N HIS A 123 5.16 -42.81 -18.24
CA HIS A 123 5.58 -44.03 -17.52
C HIS A 123 4.48 -45.10 -17.48
N LEU A 124 3.23 -44.69 -17.27
CA LEU A 124 2.09 -45.61 -17.25
C LEU A 124 1.84 -46.26 -18.61
N SER A 125 1.96 -45.51 -19.72
CA SER A 125 1.76 -46.03 -21.08
C SER A 125 2.76 -47.13 -21.44
N GLY A 126 3.97 -47.08 -20.87
CA GLY A 126 5.01 -48.09 -21.11
C GLY A 126 4.91 -49.32 -20.19
N MET A 127 3.96 -49.35 -19.24
CA MET A 127 3.97 -50.34 -18.15
C MET A 127 3.65 -51.75 -18.63
N ALA A 128 2.63 -51.93 -19.48
CA ALA A 128 2.28 -53.25 -20.01
C ALA A 128 3.45 -53.93 -20.72
N ALA A 129 4.22 -53.17 -21.50
CA ALA A 129 5.39 -53.68 -22.21
C ALA A 129 6.52 -54.15 -21.27
N ARG A 130 6.64 -53.53 -20.08
CA ARG A 130 7.63 -53.89 -19.05
C ARG A 130 7.22 -55.11 -18.23
N CYS A 131 5.91 -55.26 -17.98
CA CYS A 131 5.38 -56.30 -17.10
C CYS A 131 5.25 -57.67 -17.76
N SER A 132 4.98 -57.75 -19.07
CA SER A 132 4.81 -59.05 -19.75
C SER A 132 5.19 -59.01 -21.23
N ARG A 133 5.48 -60.18 -21.80
CA ARG A 133 5.66 -60.40 -23.25
C ARG A 133 4.39 -60.95 -23.92
N ASP A 134 3.46 -61.50 -23.14
CA ASP A 134 2.18 -62.00 -23.64
C ASP A 134 1.25 -60.84 -24.01
N ILE A 135 0.70 -60.89 -25.22
CA ILE A 135 -0.19 -59.87 -25.77
C ILE A 135 -1.51 -59.78 -25.00
N GLN A 136 -2.04 -60.90 -24.49
CA GLN A 136 -3.30 -60.88 -23.74
C GLN A 136 -3.11 -60.20 -22.38
N MET A 137 -2.02 -60.54 -21.69
CA MET A 137 -1.68 -59.90 -20.42
C MET A 137 -1.39 -58.40 -20.58
N ARG A 138 -0.73 -57.98 -21.68
CA ARG A 138 -0.51 -56.57 -21.98
C ARG A 138 -1.82 -55.79 -22.10
N ARG A 139 -2.78 -56.31 -22.86
CA ARG A 139 -4.11 -55.68 -23.04
C ARG A 139 -4.86 -55.53 -21.72
N ASN A 140 -4.80 -56.55 -20.86
CA ASN A 140 -5.43 -56.49 -19.54
C ASN A 140 -4.79 -55.40 -18.66
N ILE A 141 -3.46 -55.28 -18.70
CA ILE A 141 -2.74 -54.23 -17.97
C ILE A 141 -3.09 -52.84 -18.53
N ASP A 142 -3.09 -52.67 -19.86
CA ASP A 142 -3.46 -51.40 -20.50
C ASP A 142 -4.89 -50.97 -20.14
N ALA A 143 -5.83 -51.92 -20.11
CA ALA A 143 -7.21 -51.65 -19.69
C ALA A 143 -7.29 -51.16 -18.24
N VAL A 144 -6.52 -51.74 -17.32
CA VAL A 144 -6.44 -51.28 -15.93
C VAL A 144 -5.78 -49.91 -15.84
N VAL A 145 -4.72 -49.66 -16.59
CA VAL A 145 -4.05 -48.35 -16.62
C VAL A 145 -4.99 -47.25 -17.11
N ASP A 146 -5.74 -47.51 -18.19
CA ASP A 146 -6.71 -46.55 -18.71
C ASP A 146 -7.88 -46.32 -17.75
N GLN A 147 -8.29 -47.35 -17.01
CA GLN A 147 -9.29 -47.20 -15.94
C GLN A 147 -8.77 -46.29 -14.81
N VAL A 148 -7.55 -46.54 -14.31
CA VAL A 148 -6.93 -45.71 -13.27
C VAL A 148 -6.78 -44.26 -13.73
N ARG A 149 -6.41 -44.03 -15.00
CA ARG A 149 -6.31 -42.68 -15.57
C ARG A 149 -7.66 -41.95 -15.55
N ARG A 150 -8.75 -42.63 -15.90
CA ARG A 150 -10.10 -42.04 -15.83
C ARG A 150 -10.52 -41.72 -14.40
N GLU A 151 -10.18 -42.60 -13.45
CA GLU A 151 -10.45 -42.37 -12.03
C GLU A 151 -9.67 -41.17 -11.47
N MET A 152 -8.39 -41.04 -11.83
CA MET A 152 -7.58 -39.88 -11.46
C MET A 152 -8.16 -38.58 -12.02
N ALA A 153 -8.56 -38.57 -13.30
CA ALA A 153 -9.18 -37.40 -13.92
C ALA A 153 -10.51 -37.04 -13.26
N ALA A 154 -11.35 -38.03 -12.93
CA ALA A 154 -12.62 -37.81 -12.24
C ALA A 154 -12.41 -37.25 -10.81
N ALA A 155 -11.42 -37.77 -10.08
CA ALA A 155 -11.07 -37.27 -8.75
C ALA A 155 -10.55 -35.82 -8.79
N ALA A 156 -9.73 -35.48 -9.79
CA ALA A 156 -9.25 -34.11 -9.99
C ALA A 156 -10.41 -33.15 -10.30
N LEU A 157 -11.32 -33.53 -11.21
CA LEU A 157 -12.52 -32.74 -11.52
C LEU A 157 -13.44 -32.55 -10.30
N ALA A 158 -13.63 -33.60 -9.50
CA ALA A 158 -14.42 -33.49 -8.27
C ALA A 158 -13.81 -32.48 -7.29
N LYS A 159 -12.48 -32.45 -7.16
CA LYS A 159 -11.76 -31.47 -6.33
C LYS A 159 -11.86 -30.05 -6.87
N ALA A 160 -11.75 -29.86 -8.18
CA ALA A 160 -11.95 -28.56 -8.81
C ALA A 160 -13.37 -28.02 -8.56
N ASN A 161 -14.39 -28.89 -8.64
CA ASN A 161 -15.77 -28.53 -8.35
C ASN A 161 -15.99 -28.17 -6.86
N GLU A 162 -15.34 -28.87 -5.91
CA GLU A 162 -15.38 -28.52 -4.49
C GLU A 162 -14.83 -27.11 -4.22
N TRP A 163 -13.84 -26.68 -5.02
CA TRP A 163 -13.20 -25.36 -4.88
C TRP A 163 -13.84 -24.28 -5.75
N ASN A 164 -14.92 -24.62 -6.47
CA ASN A 164 -15.68 -23.71 -7.33
C ASN A 164 -14.78 -23.02 -8.37
N GLU A 165 -13.77 -23.74 -8.88
CA GLU A 165 -12.89 -23.23 -9.92
C GLU A 165 -13.68 -23.11 -11.24
N PRO A 166 -13.56 -21.99 -11.97
CA PRO A 166 -14.19 -21.86 -13.28
C PRO A 166 -13.66 -22.94 -14.22
N PRO A 167 -14.47 -23.43 -15.17
CA PRO A 167 -14.02 -24.45 -16.12
C PRO A 167 -12.82 -23.93 -16.93
N PRO A 168 -11.88 -24.80 -17.33
CA PRO A 168 -10.63 -24.40 -18.01
C PRO A 168 -10.84 -23.64 -19.34
N ASN A 169 -12.05 -23.68 -19.91
CA ASN A 169 -12.39 -22.99 -21.15
C ASN A 169 -12.83 -21.52 -20.96
N GLU A 170 -12.95 -21.04 -19.71
CA GLU A 170 -13.40 -19.69 -19.37
C GLU A 170 -12.34 -18.89 -18.58
N GLN A 171 -11.12 -19.42 -18.46
CA GLN A 171 -10.00 -18.82 -17.73
C GLN A 171 -9.05 -18.09 -18.70
N ASP A 172 -9.53 -17.01 -19.34
CA ASP A 172 -8.69 -16.06 -20.10
C ASP A 172 -8.32 -14.83 -19.25
#